data_AF-A0A2T4WGX0-F1
#
_entry.id   AF-A0A2T4WGX0-F1
#
_cell.length_a   1.000
_cell.length_b   1.000
_cell.length_c   1.000
_cell.angle_alpha   90.00
_cell.angle_beta   90.00
_cell.angle_gamma   90.00
#
_symmetry.space_group_name_H-M   'P 1'
#
loop_
_entity.id
_entity.type
_entity.pdbx_description
1 polymer ?
#
loop_
_entity_poly.entity_id
_entity_poly.type
_entity_poly.pdbx_seq_one_letter_code
_entity_poly.pdbx_strand_id
1 'polypeptide(L)'
;MRLTLLLTLSLLSFSSILGQNTPSEIKDLNFENYSRQQIRTYLMVIEPESSKVYELARYSKTNRNWSYIFYSLSATSFIGALNRFNAADQASENGILGSSDQKTFGQFLVVSAIAELGLGIWNTHRSHSRLNKALKLYRGKN
;
A
#
# COMPACT_ATOMS: atom_id res chain seq x y z
N MET A 1 -12.67 -28.23 8.33
CA MET A 1 -13.32 -27.00 8.86
C MET A 1 -12.49 -25.72 8.73
N ARG A 2 -11.17 -25.72 9.00
CA ARG A 2 -10.35 -24.49 8.91
C ARG A 2 -10.20 -23.91 7.49
N LEU A 3 -10.09 -24.77 6.47
CA LEU A 3 -9.92 -24.36 5.08
C LEU A 3 -11.19 -23.71 4.48
N THR A 4 -12.35 -24.29 4.76
CA THR A 4 -13.64 -23.76 4.29
C THR A 4 -13.96 -22.40 4.89
N LEU A 5 -13.59 -22.17 6.16
CA LEU A 5 -13.77 -20.88 6.83
C LEU A 5 -12.87 -19.79 6.25
N LEU A 6 -11.62 -20.13 5.90
CA LEU A 6 -10.69 -19.22 5.21
C LEU A 6 -11.17 -18.87 3.80
N LEU A 7 -11.69 -19.86 3.07
CA LEU A 7 -12.23 -19.68 1.71
C LEU A 7 -13.48 -18.80 1.73
N THR A 8 -14.42 -19.00 2.65
CA THR A 8 -15.60 -18.14 2.78
C THR A 8 -15.24 -16.72 3.22
N LEU A 9 -14.29 -16.55 4.16
CA LEU A 9 -13.76 -15.23 4.52
C LEU A 9 -13.12 -14.53 3.33
N SER A 10 -12.33 -15.25 2.51
CA SER A 10 -11.72 -14.67 1.31
C SER A 10 -12.79 -14.25 0.29
N LEU A 11 -13.79 -15.10 0.00
CA LEU A 11 -14.87 -14.80 -0.93
C LEU A 11 -15.78 -13.65 -0.47
N LEU A 12 -16.10 -13.56 0.82
CA LEU A 12 -16.86 -12.45 1.41
C LEU A 12 -16.07 -11.14 1.40
N SER A 13 -14.74 -11.21 1.56
CA SER A 13 -13.86 -10.05 1.40
C SER A 13 -13.85 -9.55 -0.05
N PHE A 14 -13.91 -10.46 -1.04
CA PHE A 14 -13.98 -10.10 -2.45
C PHE A 14 -15.31 -9.45 -2.85
N SER A 15 -16.45 -9.96 -2.36
CA SER A 15 -17.78 -9.41 -2.70
C SER A 15 -18.04 -8.04 -2.04
N SER A 16 -17.50 -7.80 -0.85
CA SER A 16 -17.51 -6.47 -0.19
C SER A 16 -16.82 -5.38 -1.01
N ILE A 17 -15.83 -5.73 -1.85
CA ILE A 17 -15.05 -4.76 -2.63
C ILE A 17 -15.80 -4.31 -3.89
N LEU A 18 -16.70 -5.14 -4.43
CA LEU A 18 -17.40 -4.86 -5.69
C LEU A 18 -18.58 -3.89 -5.49
N GLY A 19 -19.30 -3.98 -4.37
CA GLY A 19 -20.49 -3.15 -4.09
C GLY A 19 -20.22 -1.71 -3.62
N GLN A 20 -19.00 -1.37 -3.21
CA GLN A 20 -18.65 -0.03 -2.70
C GLN A 20 -18.12 0.93 -3.80
N ASN A 21 -18.06 0.50 -5.06
CA ASN A 21 -17.37 1.24 -6.12
C ASN A 21 -18.26 2.11 -7.00
N THR A 22 -19.57 2.18 -6.76
CA THR A 22 -20.43 3.19 -7.39
C THR A 22 -20.46 4.43 -6.51
N PRO A 23 -19.68 5.49 -6.84
CA PRO A 23 -19.76 6.72 -6.08
C PRO A 23 -21.13 7.35 -6.29
N SER A 24 -21.78 7.76 -5.20
CA SER A 24 -22.92 8.66 -5.25
C SER A 24 -22.52 9.95 -5.99
N GLU A 25 -23.45 10.60 -6.69
CA GLU A 25 -23.18 11.86 -7.41
C GLU A 25 -22.52 12.88 -6.48
N ILE A 26 -21.23 13.13 -6.71
CA ILE A 26 -20.44 14.07 -5.93
C ILE A 26 -20.61 15.46 -6.55
N LYS A 27 -21.31 16.35 -5.85
CA LYS A 27 -21.50 17.74 -6.33
C LYS A 27 -20.26 18.61 -6.12
N ASP A 28 -19.47 18.37 -5.06
CA ASP A 28 -18.25 19.12 -4.75
C ASP A 28 -17.08 18.20 -4.38
N LEU A 29 -16.27 17.84 -5.38
CA LEU A 29 -15.04 17.05 -5.23
C LEU A 29 -13.98 17.84 -4.45
N ASN A 30 -14.06 17.84 -3.12
CA ASN A 30 -13.07 18.40 -2.22
C ASN A 30 -12.62 17.37 -1.16
N PHE A 31 -11.51 17.65 -0.49
CA PHE A 31 -10.95 16.75 0.53
C PHE A 31 -11.62 16.90 1.90
N GLU A 32 -12.50 17.89 2.08
CA GLU A 32 -13.28 18.08 3.32
C GLU A 32 -14.47 17.12 3.36
N ASN A 33 -15.10 16.90 2.20
CA ASN A 33 -16.32 16.11 2.06
C ASN A 33 -16.05 14.66 1.62
N TYR A 34 -14.91 14.41 0.94
CA TYR A 34 -14.61 13.09 0.38
C TYR A 34 -13.19 12.63 0.66
N SER A 35 -13.06 11.34 0.95
CA SER A 35 -11.75 10.70 1.05
C SER A 35 -11.02 10.71 -0.29
N ARG A 36 -9.69 10.74 -0.25
CA ARG A 36 -8.85 10.59 -1.45
C ARG A 36 -9.18 9.32 -2.25
N GLN A 37 -9.73 8.29 -1.62
CA GLN A 37 -10.14 7.06 -2.29
C GLN A 37 -11.40 7.28 -3.14
N GLN A 38 -12.44 7.85 -2.52
CA GLN A 38 -13.69 8.16 -3.21
C GLN A 38 -13.46 9.09 -4.39
N ILE A 39 -12.61 10.12 -4.19
CA ILE A 39 -12.23 11.04 -5.25
C ILE A 39 -11.57 10.31 -6.43
N ARG A 40 -10.60 9.43 -6.17
CA ARG A 40 -9.96 8.64 -7.24
C ARG A 40 -10.97 7.79 -7.99
N THR A 41 -11.81 7.06 -7.26
CA THR A 41 -12.84 6.19 -7.85
C THR A 41 -13.80 7.00 -8.70
N TYR A 42 -14.31 8.13 -8.19
CA TYR A 42 -15.19 9.02 -8.92
C TYR A 42 -14.56 9.53 -10.22
N LEU A 43 -13.33 10.07 -10.15
CA LEU A 43 -12.65 10.57 -11.34
C LEU A 43 -12.42 9.47 -12.39
N MET A 44 -12.18 8.23 -11.99
CA MET A 44 -12.03 7.11 -12.91
C MET A 44 -13.36 6.60 -13.49
N VAL A 45 -14.49 6.84 -12.83
CA VAL A 45 -15.82 6.41 -13.30
C VAL A 45 -16.42 7.43 -14.25
N ILE A 46 -16.24 8.73 -13.96
CA ILE A 46 -16.89 9.82 -14.69
C ILE A 46 -16.09 10.26 -15.92
N GLU A 47 -14.76 10.27 -15.83
CA GLU A 47 -13.93 10.70 -16.96
C GLU A 47 -13.67 9.56 -17.94
N PRO A 48 -13.67 9.84 -19.26
CA PRO A 48 -13.34 8.82 -20.26
C PRO A 48 -11.90 8.34 -20.09
N GLU A 49 -11.63 7.08 -20.42
CA GLU A 49 -10.29 6.49 -20.20
C GLU A 49 -9.17 7.20 -20.97
N SER A 50 -9.50 7.86 -22.08
CA SER A 50 -8.59 8.68 -22.88
C SER A 50 -8.24 10.03 -22.25
N SER A 51 -8.93 10.43 -21.18
CA SER A 51 -8.72 11.72 -20.52
C SER A 51 -7.50 11.70 -19.62
N LYS A 52 -6.76 12.82 -19.62
CA LYS A 52 -5.61 13.02 -18.74
C LYS A 52 -6.00 13.00 -17.25
N VAL A 53 -7.26 13.32 -16.92
CA VAL A 53 -7.78 13.24 -15.55
C VAL A 53 -7.88 11.78 -15.12
N TYR A 54 -8.47 10.93 -15.97
CA TYR A 54 -8.55 9.49 -15.74
C TYR A 54 -7.16 8.88 -15.56
N GLU A 55 -6.23 9.18 -16.47
CA GLU A 55 -4.87 8.63 -16.44
C GLU A 55 -4.14 8.98 -15.12
N LEU A 56 -4.22 10.24 -14.68
CA LEU A 56 -3.60 10.67 -13.42
C LEU A 56 -4.28 10.04 -12.20
N ALA A 57 -5.61 9.88 -12.21
CA ALA A 57 -6.34 9.22 -11.13
C ALA A 57 -5.97 7.72 -11.06
N ARG A 58 -5.85 7.05 -12.20
CA ARG A 58 -5.42 5.65 -12.32
C ARG A 58 -4.00 5.46 -11.79
N TYR A 59 -3.03 6.26 -12.25
CA TYR A 59 -1.66 6.19 -11.72
C TYR A 59 -1.58 6.57 -10.26
N SER A 60 -2.40 7.51 -9.79
CA SER A 60 -2.50 7.80 -8.36
C SER A 60 -2.93 6.56 -7.56
N LYS A 61 -3.92 5.81 -8.03
CA LYS A 61 -4.36 4.55 -7.42
C LYS A 61 -3.25 3.50 -7.46
N THR A 62 -2.59 3.30 -8.61
CA THR A 62 -1.49 2.35 -8.76
C THR A 62 -0.35 2.64 -7.78
N ASN A 63 0.09 3.90 -7.65
CA ASN A 63 1.14 4.26 -6.70
C ASN A 63 0.72 4.06 -5.25
N ARG A 64 -0.55 4.30 -4.90
CA ARG A 64 -1.05 3.98 -3.56
C ARG A 64 -0.97 2.49 -3.27
N ASN A 65 -1.36 1.64 -4.23
CA ASN A 65 -1.28 0.20 -4.10
C ASN A 65 0.17 -0.26 -3.91
N TRP A 66 1.10 0.25 -4.71
CA TRP A 66 2.53 -0.01 -4.52
C TRP A 66 3.02 0.44 -3.14
N SER A 67 2.53 1.57 -2.62
CA SER A 67 2.89 2.04 -1.28
C SER A 67 2.50 1.01 -0.21
N TYR A 68 1.29 0.45 -0.30
CA TYR A 68 0.84 -0.60 0.61
C TYR A 68 1.69 -1.87 0.52
N ILE A 69 2.09 -2.27 -0.69
CA ILE A 69 3.00 -3.41 -0.89
C ILE A 69 4.33 -3.14 -0.19
N PHE A 70 4.95 -1.98 -0.41
CA PHE A 70 6.24 -1.64 0.19
C PHE A 70 6.17 -1.50 1.72
N TYR A 71 5.09 -0.95 2.27
CA TYR A 71 4.89 -0.91 3.72
C TYR A 71 4.74 -2.32 4.32
N SER A 72 4.02 -3.21 3.64
CA SER A 72 3.89 -4.61 4.06
C SER A 72 5.23 -5.34 4.01
N LEU A 73 5.98 -5.19 2.92
CA LEU A 73 7.32 -5.79 2.78
C LEU A 73 8.26 -5.29 3.87
N SER A 74 8.28 -3.98 4.13
CA SER A 74 9.10 -3.42 5.20
C SER A 74 8.77 -4.01 6.57
N ALA A 75 7.48 -4.10 6.92
CA ALA A 75 7.05 -4.70 8.17
C ALA A 75 7.50 -6.16 8.27
N THR A 76 7.38 -6.94 7.19
CA THR A 76 7.86 -8.33 7.12
C THR A 76 9.37 -8.42 7.29
N SER A 77 10.13 -7.59 6.58
CA SER A 77 11.59 -7.51 6.67
C SER A 77 12.04 -7.15 8.09
N PHE A 78 11.38 -6.18 8.73
CA PHE A 78 11.70 -5.76 10.09
C PHE A 78 11.41 -6.85 11.13
N ILE A 79 10.25 -7.51 11.05
CA ILE A 79 9.93 -8.66 11.92
C ILE A 79 10.93 -9.80 11.69
N GLY A 80 11.28 -10.06 10.42
CA GLY A 80 12.30 -11.04 10.07
C GLY A 80 13.66 -10.71 10.70
N ALA A 81 14.07 -9.46 10.67
CA ALA A 81 15.30 -9.00 11.30
C ALA A 81 15.29 -9.22 12.82
N LEU A 82 14.20 -8.84 13.51
CA LEU A 82 14.04 -9.05 14.95
C LEU A 82 14.15 -10.53 15.31
N ASN A 83 13.48 -11.41 14.56
CA ASN A 83 13.54 -12.85 14.79
C ASN A 83 14.97 -13.40 14.61
N ARG A 84 15.72 -12.88 13.63
CA ARG A 84 17.12 -13.28 13.40
C ARG A 84 18.06 -12.79 14.48
N PHE A 85 17.88 -11.57 14.99
CA PHE A 85 18.66 -11.08 16.12
C PHE A 85 18.38 -11.88 17.40
N ASN A 86 17.11 -12.13 17.70
CA ASN A 86 16.72 -12.93 18.87
C ASN A 86 17.28 -14.36 18.78
N ALA A 87 17.18 -15.00 17.62
CA ALA A 87 17.74 -16.33 17.40
C ALA A 87 19.28 -16.34 17.51
N ALA A 88 19.95 -15.29 17.03
CA ALA A 88 21.39 -15.16 17.14
C ALA A 88 21.86 -14.96 18.58
N ASP A 89 21.15 -14.18 19.38
CA ASP A 89 21.47 -13.95 20.78
C ASP A 89 21.27 -15.24 21.60
N GLN A 90 20.17 -15.97 21.37
CA GLN A 90 19.97 -17.30 21.98
C GLN A 90 21.03 -18.32 21.56
N ALA A 91 21.44 -18.33 20.28
CA ALA A 91 22.50 -19.20 19.81
C ALA A 91 23.86 -18.86 20.45
N SER A 92 24.14 -17.57 20.64
CA SER A 92 25.35 -17.09 21.31
C SER A 92 25.38 -17.48 22.79
N GLU A 93 24.24 -17.37 23.49
CA GLU A 93 24.10 -17.75 24.90
C GLU A 93 24.31 -19.26 25.10
N ASN A 94 23.85 -20.07 24.14
CA ASN A 94 24.01 -21.53 24.15
C ASN A 94 25.37 -22.02 23.59
N GLY A 95 26.31 -21.11 23.29
CA GLY A 95 27.64 -21.46 22.77
C GLY A 95 27.66 -22.05 21.35
N ILE A 96 26.59 -21.84 20.56
CA ILE A 96 26.46 -22.39 19.21
C ILE A 96 27.25 -21.53 18.22
N LEU A 97 28.19 -22.16 17.50
CA LEU A 97 28.91 -21.56 16.37
C LEU A 97 27.93 -21.25 15.22
N GLY A 98 27.92 -20.00 14.72
CA GLY A 98 27.05 -19.54 13.62
C GLY A 98 26.10 -18.37 13.95
N SER A 99 26.16 -17.81 15.16
CA SER A 99 25.37 -16.63 15.55
C SER A 99 25.73 -15.35 14.78
N SER A 100 26.98 -15.25 14.28
CA SER A 100 27.44 -14.12 13.44
C SER A 100 26.63 -14.00 12.15
N ASP A 101 26.41 -15.11 11.45
CA ASP A 101 25.73 -15.12 10.16
C ASP A 101 24.25 -14.73 10.30
N GLN A 102 23.63 -15.12 11.42
CA GLN A 102 22.28 -14.69 11.75
C GLN A 102 22.20 -13.19 12.05
N LYS A 103 23.21 -12.61 12.74
CA LYS A 103 23.29 -11.15 12.95
C LYS A 103 23.51 -10.39 11.66
N THR A 104 24.40 -10.87 10.79
CA THR A 104 24.65 -10.25 9.47
C THR A 104 23.40 -10.30 8.59
N PHE A 105 22.71 -11.44 8.54
CA PHE A 105 21.44 -11.54 7.80
C PHE A 105 20.34 -10.67 8.42
N GLY A 106 20.26 -10.58 9.75
CA GLY A 106 19.37 -9.66 10.45
C GLY A 106 19.61 -8.19 10.06
N GLN A 107 20.88 -7.75 10.00
CA GLN A 107 21.24 -6.41 9.55
C GLN A 107 20.83 -6.14 8.10
N PHE A 108 21.05 -7.10 7.19
CA PHE A 108 20.58 -7.00 5.80
C PHE A 108 19.07 -6.78 5.72
N LEU A 109 18.29 -7.50 6.54
CA LEU A 109 16.84 -7.34 6.60
C LEU A 109 16.42 -5.97 7.16
N VAL A 110 17.15 -5.40 8.12
CA VAL A 110 16.90 -4.01 8.59
C VAL A 110 17.13 -3.01 7.47
N VAL A 111 18.25 -3.12 6.75
CA VAL A 111 18.55 -2.22 5.62
C VAL A 111 17.48 -2.32 4.54
N SER A 112 17.05 -3.55 4.23
CA SER A 112 15.96 -3.80 3.27
C SER A 112 14.65 -3.16 3.74
N ALA A 113 14.29 -3.32 5.02
CA ALA A 113 13.09 -2.73 5.60
C ALA A 113 13.07 -1.20 5.49
N ILE A 114 14.21 -0.54 5.73
CA ILE A 114 14.32 0.93 5.60
C ILE A 114 14.18 1.37 4.15
N ALA A 115 14.83 0.67 3.21
CA ALA A 115 14.72 0.97 1.78
C ALA A 115 13.27 0.83 1.29
N GLU A 116 12.57 -0.22 1.72
CA GLU A 116 11.17 -0.47 1.41
C GLU A 116 10.26 0.63 1.99
N LEU A 117 10.48 1.09 3.22
CA LEU A 117 9.75 2.25 3.77
C LEU A 117 9.94 3.50 2.91
N GLY A 118 11.18 3.77 2.50
CA GLY A 118 11.49 4.89 1.62
C GLY A 118 10.71 4.83 0.31
N LEU A 119 10.68 3.66 -0.33
CA LEU A 119 9.87 3.41 -1.54
C LEU A 119 8.37 3.57 -1.27
N GLY A 120 7.88 3.11 -0.12
CA GLY A 120 6.49 3.28 0.30
C GLY A 120 6.10 4.75 0.47
N ILE A 121 6.90 5.54 1.19
CA ILE A 121 6.70 6.98 1.40
C ILE A 121 6.73 7.73 0.06
N TRP A 122 7.72 7.44 -0.78
CA TRP A 122 7.88 8.05 -2.08
C TRP A 122 6.67 7.78 -2.99
N ASN A 123 6.15 6.55 -3.00
CA ASN A 123 4.96 6.20 -3.76
C ASN A 123 3.70 6.85 -3.19
N THR A 124 3.57 6.99 -1.87
CA THR A 124 2.45 7.71 -1.23
C THR A 124 2.45 9.18 -1.66
N HIS A 125 3.63 9.83 -1.65
CA HIS A 125 3.76 11.21 -2.10
C HIS A 125 3.39 11.36 -3.58
N ARG A 126 3.92 10.49 -4.47
CA ARG A 126 3.56 10.49 -5.90
C ARG A 126 2.06 10.24 -6.11
N SER A 127 1.45 9.37 -5.32
CA SER A 127 0.00 9.14 -5.36
C SER A 127 -0.78 10.43 -5.07
N HIS A 128 -0.46 11.12 -3.98
CA HIS A 128 -1.14 12.36 -3.59
C HIS A 128 -0.91 13.48 -4.61
N SER A 129 0.32 13.67 -5.08
CA SER A 129 0.66 14.68 -6.09
C SER A 129 -0.14 14.47 -7.38
N ARG A 130 -0.25 13.22 -7.87
CA ARG A 130 -1.04 12.92 -9.07
C ARG A 130 -2.54 13.12 -8.87
N LEU A 131 -3.08 12.78 -7.70
CA LEU A 131 -4.49 13.03 -7.39
C LEU A 131 -4.81 14.53 -7.39
N ASN A 132 -3.94 15.34 -6.76
CA ASN A 132 -4.10 16.79 -6.73
C ASN A 132 -4.04 17.40 -8.14
N LYS A 133 -3.15 16.88 -9.00
CA LYS A 133 -3.08 17.29 -10.41
C LYS A 133 -4.35 16.90 -11.18
N ALA A 134 -4.86 15.67 -10.98
CA ALA A 134 -6.11 15.22 -11.60
C ALA A 134 -7.30 16.11 -11.19
N LEU A 135 -7.42 16.42 -9.89
CA LEU A 135 -8.44 17.32 -9.37
C LEU A 135 -8.35 18.74 -9.94
N LYS A 136 -7.14 19.30 -10.02
CA LYS A 136 -6.94 20.64 -10.60
C LYS A 136 -7.37 20.67 -12.07
N LEU A 137 -7.07 19.63 -12.84
CA LEU A 137 -7.49 19.52 -14.24
C LEU A 137 -9.01 19.36 -14.36
N TYR A 138 -9.62 18.51 -13.54
CA TYR A 138 -11.08 18.31 -13.52
C TYR A 138 -11.83 19.62 -13.22
N ARG A 139 -11.39 20.38 -12.21
CA ARG A 139 -11.96 21.69 -11.83
C ARG A 139 -11.64 22.83 -12.79
N GLY A 140 -10.65 22.67 -13.67
CA GLY A 140 -10.35 23.67 -14.70
C GLY A 140 -11.15 23.45 -15.98
N LYS A 141 -11.80 22.27 -16.11
CA LYS A 141 -12.64 21.88 -17.24
C LYS A 141 -14.12 22.22 -17.01
N ASN A 142 -14.56 22.20 -15.76
CA ASN A 142 -15.90 22.55 -15.30
C ASN A 142 -15.88 23.91 -14.59
#